data_AF-A0A1L9C6J4-F1
#
_entry.id   AF-A0A1L9C6J4-F1
#
_cell.length_a   1.000
_cell.length_b   1.000
_cell.length_c   1.000
_cell.angle_alpha   90.00
_cell.angle_beta   90.00
_cell.angle_gamma   90.00
#
_symmetry.space_group_name_H-M   'P 1'
#
loop_
_entity.id
_entity.type
_entity.pdbx_description
1 polymer ?
#
loop_
_entity_poly.entity_id
_entity_poly.type
_entity_poly.pdbx_seq_one_letter_code
_entity_poly.pdbx_strand_id
1 'polypeptide(L)'
;MISIEELSGIIDVLGAATIHEITCTAQEITYARDDEPPTEEDILKMCEKACSRHFLENVTCEEIIGMENTEGAEYFILGPDAFPEYPQELSDALDMLGLEKRELDMGKVAARFKRRLKMRTTHLENMINEVQTPAEPEYIEDLEHKYMDLVNIYYDFDTWVPDALTEIEENIFSLSARIEELKEA
;
A
#
# COMPACT_ATOMS: atom_id res chain seq x y z
N MET A 1 -8.06 -19.67 -11.11
CA MET A 1 -8.09 -18.43 -10.32
C MET A 1 -6.85 -17.61 -10.63
N ILE A 2 -6.97 -16.28 -10.74
CA ILE A 2 -5.82 -15.40 -11.00
C ILE A 2 -4.84 -15.35 -9.82
N SER A 3 -3.57 -15.02 -10.09
CA SER A 3 -2.55 -14.78 -9.04
C SER A 3 -2.63 -13.37 -8.44
N ILE A 4 -1.86 -13.09 -7.38
CA ILE A 4 -1.74 -11.73 -6.81
C ILE A 4 -1.00 -10.82 -7.80
N GLU A 5 -0.03 -11.35 -8.51
CA GLU A 5 0.75 -10.66 -9.53
C GLU A 5 -0.15 -10.28 -10.71
N GLU A 6 -1.03 -11.18 -11.15
CA GLU A 6 -2.05 -10.90 -12.17
C GLU A 6 -3.09 -9.89 -11.71
N LEU A 7 -3.55 -9.98 -10.45
CA LEU A 7 -4.44 -8.99 -9.84
C LEU A 7 -3.79 -7.60 -9.80
N SER A 8 -2.49 -7.54 -9.51
CA SER A 8 -1.72 -6.30 -9.54
C SER A 8 -1.62 -5.73 -10.95
N GLY A 9 -1.45 -6.58 -11.97
CA GLY A 9 -1.48 -6.16 -13.38
C GLY A 9 -2.83 -5.60 -13.83
N ILE A 10 -3.95 -6.16 -13.37
CA ILE A 10 -5.29 -5.60 -13.60
C ILE A 10 -5.35 -4.17 -13.07
N ILE A 11 -4.94 -3.98 -11.82
CA ILE A 11 -4.98 -2.68 -11.13
C ILE A 11 -4.05 -1.67 -11.81
N ASP A 12 -2.86 -2.09 -12.23
CA ASP A 12 -1.90 -1.22 -12.91
C ASP A 12 -2.42 -0.65 -14.24
N VAL A 13 -3.04 -1.53 -15.05
CA VAL A 13 -3.62 -1.10 -16.34
C VAL A 13 -4.78 -0.13 -16.11
N LEU A 14 -5.61 -0.39 -15.10
CA LEU A 14 -6.69 0.52 -14.70
C LEU A 14 -6.20 1.78 -13.99
N GLY A 15 -4.95 1.82 -13.51
CA GLY A 15 -4.37 2.89 -12.70
C GLY A 15 -4.91 2.93 -11.27
N ALA A 16 -6.23 2.89 -11.11
CA ALA A 16 -6.93 2.71 -9.86
C ALA A 16 -8.20 1.90 -10.09
N ALA A 17 -8.48 0.90 -9.25
CA ALA A 17 -9.62 0.02 -9.45
C ALA A 17 -10.40 -0.23 -8.15
N THR A 18 -11.72 -0.25 -8.25
CA THR A 18 -12.60 -0.69 -7.17
C THR A 18 -12.59 -2.21 -7.06
N ILE A 19 -13.02 -2.74 -5.92
CA ILE A 19 -13.15 -4.19 -5.72
C ILE A 19 -14.05 -4.86 -6.78
N HIS A 20 -15.12 -4.17 -7.17
CA HIS A 20 -16.07 -4.64 -8.16
C HIS A 20 -15.43 -4.75 -9.55
N GLU A 21 -14.69 -3.72 -9.98
CA GLU A 21 -14.01 -3.73 -11.28
C GLU A 21 -12.93 -4.80 -11.37
N ILE A 22 -12.16 -4.99 -10.30
CA ILE A 22 -11.16 -6.06 -10.21
C ILE A 22 -11.85 -7.41 -10.33
N THR A 23 -12.98 -7.59 -9.63
CA THR A 23 -13.75 -8.84 -9.65
C THR A 23 -14.30 -9.13 -11.02
N CYS A 24 -14.99 -8.18 -11.67
CA CYS A 24 -15.51 -8.37 -13.02
C CYS A 24 -14.39 -8.68 -14.03
N THR A 25 -13.27 -7.97 -13.95
CA THR A 25 -12.12 -8.22 -14.84
C THR A 25 -11.53 -9.61 -14.61
N ALA A 26 -11.35 -10.00 -13.34
CA ALA A 26 -10.86 -11.32 -12.98
C ALA A 26 -11.80 -12.45 -13.47
N GLN A 27 -13.11 -12.23 -13.38
CA GLN A 27 -14.12 -13.17 -13.87
C GLN A 27 -14.00 -13.39 -15.38
N GLU A 28 -13.92 -12.31 -16.17
CA GLU A 28 -13.73 -12.41 -17.63
C GLU A 28 -12.44 -13.16 -18.00
N ILE A 29 -11.34 -12.90 -17.29
CA ILE A 29 -10.07 -13.63 -17.48
C ILE A 29 -10.26 -15.12 -17.17
N THR A 30 -10.89 -15.46 -16.05
CA THR A 30 -11.12 -16.87 -15.69
C THR A 30 -12.08 -17.58 -16.64
N TYR A 31 -13.10 -16.89 -17.15
CA TYR A 31 -14.00 -17.44 -18.16
C TYR A 31 -13.26 -17.75 -19.47
N ALA A 32 -12.38 -16.86 -19.92
CA ALA A 32 -11.55 -17.08 -21.10
C ALA A 32 -10.60 -18.30 -20.94
N ARG A 33 -10.26 -18.65 -19.69
CA ARG A 33 -9.42 -19.80 -19.33
C ARG A 33 -10.20 -21.09 -19.05
N ASP A 34 -11.52 -21.08 -19.17
CA ASP A 34 -12.41 -22.20 -18.80
C ASP A 34 -12.19 -22.67 -17.34
N ASP A 35 -12.00 -21.71 -16.44
CA ASP A 35 -11.72 -21.92 -15.01
C ASP A 35 -12.85 -21.35 -14.13
N GLU A 36 -12.85 -21.70 -12.84
CA GLU A 36 -13.85 -21.22 -11.87
C GLU A 36 -13.67 -19.72 -11.60
N PRO A 37 -14.73 -18.89 -11.81
CA PRO A 37 -14.66 -17.46 -11.58
C PRO A 37 -14.57 -17.13 -10.08
N PRO A 38 -13.70 -16.19 -9.68
CA PRO A 38 -13.60 -15.78 -8.28
C PRO A 38 -14.84 -14.99 -7.84
N THR A 39 -15.16 -15.08 -6.56
CA THR A 39 -16.15 -14.21 -5.94
C THR A 39 -15.52 -12.88 -5.51
N GLU A 40 -16.35 -11.88 -5.25
CA GLU A 40 -15.89 -10.59 -4.71
C GLU A 40 -15.18 -10.76 -3.35
N GLU A 41 -15.62 -11.73 -2.53
CA GLU A 41 -14.98 -12.04 -1.26
C GLU A 41 -13.57 -12.63 -1.44
N ASP A 42 -13.36 -13.44 -2.47
CA ASP A 42 -12.03 -13.99 -2.80
C ASP A 42 -11.07 -12.88 -3.22
N ILE A 43 -11.53 -11.98 -4.09
CA ILE A 43 -10.76 -10.82 -4.55
C ILE A 43 -10.46 -9.88 -3.38
N LEU A 44 -11.41 -9.64 -2.48
CA LEU A 44 -11.19 -8.78 -1.33
C LEU A 44 -10.08 -9.32 -0.43
N LYS A 45 -10.09 -10.63 -0.14
CA LYS A 45 -9.02 -11.29 0.63
C LYS A 45 -7.67 -11.20 -0.08
N MET A 46 -7.65 -11.30 -1.42
CA MET A 46 -6.42 -11.14 -2.20
C MET A 46 -5.88 -9.71 -2.08
N CYS A 47 -6.75 -8.70 -2.21
CA CYS A 47 -6.38 -7.29 -2.04
C CYS A 47 -5.88 -7.00 -0.63
N GLU A 48 -6.57 -7.46 0.41
CA GLU A 48 -6.13 -7.30 1.81
C GLU A 48 -4.74 -7.90 2.06
N LYS A 49 -4.50 -9.11 1.54
CA LYS A 49 -3.19 -9.78 1.62
C LYS A 49 -2.10 -9.05 0.84
N ALA A 50 -2.45 -8.46 -0.31
CA ALA A 50 -1.52 -7.67 -1.10
C ALA A 50 -1.18 -6.33 -0.41
N CYS A 51 -2.17 -5.67 0.19
CA CYS A 51 -1.97 -4.47 1.00
C CYS A 51 -1.10 -4.73 2.23
N SER A 52 -1.25 -5.88 2.91
CA SER A 52 -0.40 -6.22 4.06
C SER A 52 1.07 -6.44 3.70
N ARG A 53 1.37 -6.60 2.40
CA ARG A 53 2.71 -6.80 1.84
C ARG A 53 3.15 -5.62 0.96
N HIS A 54 2.45 -4.49 1.01
CA HIS A 54 2.73 -3.29 0.21
C HIS A 54 2.77 -3.53 -1.32
N PHE A 55 2.15 -4.60 -1.82
CA PHE A 55 1.95 -4.83 -3.25
C PHE A 55 0.82 -3.96 -3.80
N LEU A 56 -0.15 -3.62 -2.95
CA LEU A 56 -1.21 -2.68 -3.25
C LEU A 56 -1.32 -1.65 -2.15
N GLU A 57 -1.90 -0.51 -2.50
CA GLU A 57 -2.27 0.52 -1.56
C GLU A 57 -3.69 1.01 -1.83
N ASN A 58 -4.36 1.47 -0.77
CA ASN A 58 -5.70 2.04 -0.88
C ASN A 58 -5.61 3.54 -1.12
N VAL A 59 -6.40 4.06 -2.04
CA VAL A 59 -6.65 5.49 -2.26
C VAL A 59 -8.14 5.78 -2.25
N THR A 60 -8.49 7.06 -2.14
CA THR A 60 -9.86 7.53 -2.29
C THR A 60 -10.00 8.28 -3.62
N CYS A 61 -11.21 8.71 -3.92
CA CYS A 61 -11.50 9.56 -5.08
C CYS A 61 -10.71 10.88 -5.07
N GLU A 62 -10.29 11.38 -3.89
CA GLU A 62 -9.55 12.64 -3.78
C GLU A 62 -8.19 12.58 -4.49
N GLU A 63 -7.57 11.39 -4.55
CA GLU A 63 -6.28 11.13 -5.20
C GLU A 63 -6.40 10.75 -6.68
N ILE A 64 -7.62 10.71 -7.24
CA ILE A 64 -7.86 10.39 -8.65
C ILE A 64 -8.30 11.66 -9.38
N ILE A 65 -7.62 11.98 -10.47
CA ILE A 65 -7.87 13.20 -11.25
C ILE A 65 -9.28 13.14 -11.87
N GLY A 66 -10.09 14.18 -11.61
CA GLY A 66 -11.44 14.30 -12.16
C GLY A 66 -12.52 13.52 -11.41
N MET A 67 -12.19 12.90 -10.27
CA MET A 67 -13.14 12.15 -9.43
C MET A 67 -13.39 12.81 -8.07
N GLU A 68 -12.97 14.06 -7.85
CA GLU A 68 -12.95 14.69 -6.52
C GLU A 68 -14.34 14.87 -5.88
N ASN A 69 -15.42 14.75 -6.66
CA ASN A 69 -16.80 14.88 -6.19
C ASN A 69 -17.54 13.53 -6.07
N THR A 70 -16.84 12.42 -6.26
CA THR A 70 -17.42 11.07 -6.20
C THR A 70 -17.26 10.52 -4.79
N GLU A 71 -18.27 10.64 -3.94
CA GLU A 71 -18.17 10.19 -2.55
C GLU A 71 -18.16 8.66 -2.41
N GLY A 72 -17.34 8.17 -1.46
CA GLY A 72 -17.56 6.89 -0.78
C GLY A 72 -16.96 5.63 -1.39
N ALA A 73 -16.24 5.72 -2.50
CA ALA A 73 -15.55 4.56 -3.08
C ALA A 73 -14.07 4.50 -2.65
N GLU A 74 -13.65 3.31 -2.21
CA GLU A 74 -12.23 2.97 -2.04
C GLU A 74 -11.70 2.35 -3.33
N TYR A 75 -10.47 2.72 -3.67
CA TYR A 75 -9.76 2.23 -4.84
C TYR A 75 -8.44 1.61 -4.42
N PHE A 76 -8.06 0.54 -5.11
CA PHE A 76 -6.74 -0.05 -5.02
C PHE A 76 -5.86 0.52 -6.13
N ILE A 77 -4.60 0.79 -5.79
CA ILE A 77 -3.52 1.15 -6.72
C ILE A 77 -2.35 0.21 -6.48
N LEU A 78 -1.40 0.16 -7.43
CA LEU A 78 -0.13 -0.52 -7.19
C LEU A 78 0.59 0.11 -5.99
N GLY A 79 1.14 -0.74 -5.13
CA GLY A 79 2.03 -0.34 -4.04
C GLY A 79 3.51 -0.35 -4.45
N PRO A 80 4.41 0.08 -3.56
CA PRO A 80 5.84 0.19 -3.84
C PRO A 80 6.52 -1.16 -4.11
N ASP A 81 6.03 -2.25 -3.53
CA ASP A 81 6.62 -3.59 -3.66
C ASP A 81 5.98 -4.43 -4.78
N ALA A 82 5.13 -3.80 -5.61
CA ALA A 82 4.42 -4.51 -6.65
C ALA A 82 5.34 -4.99 -7.78
N PHE A 83 5.10 -6.22 -8.24
CA PHE A 83 5.67 -6.75 -9.48
C PHE A 83 4.53 -7.36 -10.33
N PRO A 84 3.81 -6.52 -11.09
CA PRO A 84 2.61 -6.96 -11.80
C PRO A 84 2.94 -7.95 -12.93
N GLU A 85 2.09 -8.96 -13.06
CA GLU A 85 2.01 -9.81 -14.25
C GLU A 85 0.73 -9.44 -15.01
N TYR A 86 0.79 -9.40 -16.33
CA TYR A 86 -0.37 -9.02 -17.15
C TYR A 86 -0.96 -10.28 -17.79
N PRO A 87 -2.19 -10.69 -17.39
CA PRO A 87 -2.91 -11.75 -18.07
C PRO A 87 -2.99 -11.50 -19.57
N GLN A 88 -2.80 -12.55 -20.38
CA GLN A 88 -2.87 -12.43 -21.84
C GLN A 88 -4.25 -11.92 -22.29
N GLU A 89 -5.30 -12.27 -21.55
CA GLU A 89 -6.69 -11.97 -21.80
C GLU A 89 -7.10 -10.57 -21.29
N LEU A 90 -6.21 -9.86 -20.58
CA LEU A 90 -6.56 -8.62 -19.88
C LEU A 90 -7.10 -7.54 -20.82
N SER A 91 -6.45 -7.34 -21.98
CA SER A 91 -6.89 -6.30 -22.93
C SER A 91 -8.32 -6.54 -23.40
N ASP A 92 -8.64 -7.78 -23.79
CA ASP A 92 -9.96 -8.13 -24.30
C ASP A 92 -11.03 -8.05 -23.19
N ALA A 93 -10.67 -8.43 -21.96
CA ALA A 93 -11.55 -8.32 -20.80
C ALA A 93 -11.91 -6.86 -20.48
N LEU A 94 -10.92 -5.96 -20.50
CA LEU A 94 -11.14 -4.53 -20.24
C LEU A 94 -12.00 -3.88 -21.33
N ASP A 95 -11.74 -4.21 -22.60
CA ASP A 95 -12.54 -3.72 -23.73
C ASP A 95 -14.00 -4.20 -23.63
N MET A 96 -14.23 -5.45 -23.22
CA MET A 96 -15.58 -5.99 -23.05
C MET A 96 -16.36 -5.29 -21.93
N LEU A 97 -15.68 -5.00 -20.82
CA LEU A 97 -16.27 -4.32 -19.66
C LEU A 97 -16.37 -2.79 -19.87
N GLY A 98 -15.72 -2.24 -20.89
CA GLY A 98 -15.68 -0.80 -21.15
C GLY A 98 -14.97 -0.03 -20.04
N LEU A 99 -13.96 -0.63 -19.42
CA LEU A 99 -13.19 -0.01 -18.35
C LEU A 99 -12.02 0.80 -18.92
N GLU A 100 -11.87 2.03 -18.44
CA GLU A 100 -10.81 2.94 -18.86
C GLU A 100 -9.82 3.19 -17.72
N LYS A 101 -8.57 3.46 -18.09
CA LYS A 101 -7.51 3.80 -17.14
C LYS A 101 -7.81 5.12 -16.43
N ARG A 102 -7.70 5.12 -15.11
CA ARG A 102 -7.75 6.29 -14.25
C ARG A 102 -6.36 6.92 -14.10
N GLU A 103 -6.34 8.24 -14.03
CA GLU A 103 -5.12 9.01 -13.78
C GLU A 103 -5.02 9.38 -12.29
N LEU A 104 -3.88 9.04 -11.68
CA LEU A 104 -3.61 9.31 -10.27
C LEU A 104 -2.92 10.66 -10.10
N ASP A 105 -3.34 11.41 -9.10
CA ASP A 105 -2.59 12.56 -8.58
C ASP A 105 -1.54 12.03 -7.58
N MET A 106 -0.38 11.64 -8.11
CA MET A 106 0.71 11.10 -7.30
C MET A 106 1.24 12.09 -6.25
N GLY A 107 1.02 13.40 -6.43
CA GLY A 107 1.34 14.40 -5.41
C GLY A 107 0.43 14.30 -4.19
N LYS A 108 -0.88 14.10 -4.39
CA LYS A 108 -1.82 13.84 -3.30
C LYS A 108 -1.58 12.49 -2.64
N VAL A 109 -1.29 11.46 -3.43
CA VAL A 109 -0.88 10.14 -2.93
C VAL A 109 0.34 10.30 -2.01
N ALA A 110 1.41 10.94 -2.49
CA ALA A 110 2.62 11.23 -1.71
C ALA A 110 2.30 11.99 -0.41
N ALA A 111 1.49 13.05 -0.48
CA ALA A 111 1.12 13.86 0.69
C ALA A 111 0.39 13.05 1.77
N ARG A 112 -0.51 12.13 1.37
CA ARG A 112 -1.20 11.22 2.30
C ARG A 112 -0.23 10.22 2.92
N PHE A 113 0.66 9.62 2.13
CA PHE A 113 1.69 8.72 2.65
C PHE A 113 2.62 9.42 3.63
N LYS A 114 3.11 10.62 3.29
CA LYS A 114 3.93 11.46 4.17
C LYS A 114 3.22 11.72 5.51
N ARG A 115 1.91 12.00 5.48
CA ARG A 115 1.10 12.17 6.70
C ARG A 115 1.02 10.88 7.53
N ARG A 116 0.76 9.73 6.89
CA ARG A 116 0.71 8.41 7.56
C ARG A 116 2.05 8.06 8.20
N LEU A 117 3.16 8.24 7.47
CA LEU A 117 4.51 7.96 7.95
C LEU A 117 4.87 8.85 9.14
N LYS A 118 4.54 10.15 9.06
CA LYS A 118 4.74 11.08 10.17
C LYS A 118 3.98 10.64 11.43
N MET A 119 2.70 10.23 11.29
CA MET A 119 1.92 9.73 12.43
C MET A 119 2.54 8.48 13.07
N ARG A 120 3.03 7.54 12.26
CA ARG A 120 3.73 6.33 12.76
C ARG A 120 5.04 6.68 13.47
N THR A 121 5.81 7.61 12.91
CA THR A 121 7.06 8.11 13.50
C THR A 121 6.79 8.75 14.86
N THR A 122 5.81 9.65 14.94
CA THR A 122 5.41 10.28 16.22
C THR A 122 4.85 9.28 17.22
N HIS A 123 4.13 8.24 16.76
CA HIS A 123 3.65 7.19 17.66
C HIS A 123 4.81 6.41 18.29
N LEU A 124 5.79 5.98 17.48
CA LEU A 124 6.98 5.29 17.98
C LEU A 124 7.81 6.19 18.91
N GLU A 125 7.96 7.47 18.56
CA GLU A 125 8.60 8.46 19.42
C GLU A 125 7.93 8.57 20.79
N ASN A 126 6.60 8.58 20.85
CA ASN A 126 5.85 8.61 22.11
C ASN A 126 6.06 7.32 22.92
N MET A 127 6.06 6.16 22.26
CA MET A 127 6.37 4.89 22.94
C MET A 127 7.76 4.93 23.59
N ILE A 128 8.77 5.42 22.87
CA ILE A 128 10.14 5.59 23.39
C ILE A 128 10.16 6.57 24.58
N ASN A 129 9.39 7.67 24.53
CA ASN A 129 9.29 8.65 25.62
C ASN A 129 8.62 8.10 26.89
N GLU A 130 7.75 7.11 26.77
CA GLU A 130 6.98 6.53 27.88
C GLU A 130 7.73 5.41 28.61
N VAL A 131 8.89 4.99 28.11
CA VAL A 131 9.69 3.92 28.70
C VAL A 131 10.23 4.32 30.07
N GLN A 132 9.96 3.48 31.07
CA GLN A 132 10.58 3.58 32.39
C GLN A 132 11.95 2.90 32.34
N THR A 133 12.98 3.59 32.86
CA THR A 133 14.35 3.05 32.96
C THR A 133 14.61 2.44 34.35
N PRO A 134 15.20 1.24 34.46
CA PRO A 134 15.67 0.40 33.35
C PRO A 134 14.51 -0.29 32.62
N ALA A 135 14.62 -0.37 31.29
CA ALA A 135 13.60 -0.97 30.44
C ALA A 135 13.75 -2.50 30.40
N GLU A 136 12.63 -3.22 30.30
CA GLU A 136 12.65 -4.68 30.09
C GLU A 136 13.19 -4.99 28.68
N PRO A 137 14.08 -5.98 28.52
CA PRO A 137 14.67 -6.33 27.22
C PRO A 137 13.63 -6.60 26.14
N GLU A 138 12.53 -7.29 26.46
CA GLU A 138 11.47 -7.61 25.51
C GLU A 138 10.77 -6.34 24.97
N TYR A 139 10.70 -5.28 25.77
CA TYR A 139 10.13 -4.01 25.34
C TYR A 139 11.06 -3.28 24.36
N ILE A 140 12.37 -3.34 24.60
CA ILE A 140 13.37 -2.79 23.69
C ILE A 140 13.32 -3.53 22.35
N GLU A 141 13.26 -4.86 22.36
CA GLU A 141 13.15 -5.66 21.13
C GLU A 141 11.89 -5.30 20.31
N ASP A 142 10.74 -5.07 20.97
CA ASP A 142 9.51 -4.62 20.29
C ASP A 142 9.67 -3.22 19.66
N LEU A 143 10.36 -2.28 20.33
CA LEU A 143 10.68 -0.98 19.75
C LEU A 143 11.60 -1.08 18.54
N GLU A 144 12.61 -1.95 18.59
CA GLU A 144 13.52 -2.20 17.46
C GLU A 144 12.78 -2.78 16.26
N HIS A 145 11.90 -3.76 16.49
CA HIS A 145 11.07 -4.31 15.42
C HIS A 145 10.19 -3.24 14.77
N LYS A 146 9.51 -2.42 15.57
CA LYS A 146 8.68 -1.31 15.04
C LYS A 146 9.51 -0.26 14.30
N TYR A 147 10.72 0.03 14.79
CA TYR A 147 11.65 0.93 14.13
C TYR A 147 12.10 0.37 12.77
N MET A 148 12.48 -0.90 12.70
CA MET A 148 12.86 -1.54 11.44
C MET A 148 11.71 -1.58 10.43
N ASP A 149 10.50 -1.89 10.88
CA ASP A 149 9.30 -1.83 10.04
C ASP A 149 9.08 -0.41 9.49
N LEU A 150 9.25 0.62 10.32
CA LEU A 150 9.13 2.02 9.92
C LEU A 150 10.18 2.42 8.88
N VAL A 151 11.41 1.95 9.03
CA VAL A 151 12.53 2.20 8.10
C VAL A 151 12.30 1.51 6.76
N ASN A 152 11.86 0.25 6.76
CA ASN A 152 11.54 -0.47 5.52
C ASN A 152 10.48 0.28 4.72
N ILE A 153 9.38 0.62 5.39
CA ILE A 153 8.31 1.46 4.81
C ILE A 153 8.88 2.76 4.24
N TYR A 154 9.70 3.49 5.00
CA TYR A 154 10.32 4.72 4.50
C TYR A 154 11.05 4.51 3.17
N TYR A 155 11.89 3.48 3.06
CA TYR A 155 12.64 3.20 1.83
C TYR A 155 11.75 2.78 0.66
N ASP A 156 10.76 1.92 0.91
CA ASP A 156 9.80 1.49 -0.11
C ASP A 156 9.07 2.71 -0.70
N PHE A 157 8.63 3.63 0.17
CA PHE A 157 7.90 4.83 -0.24
C PHE A 157 8.79 5.90 -0.89
N ASP A 158 10.00 6.17 -0.39
CA ASP A 158 10.89 7.22 -0.92
C ASP A 158 11.27 6.97 -2.39
N THR A 159 11.31 5.70 -2.81
CA THR A 159 11.55 5.33 -4.20
C THR A 159 10.30 5.34 -5.09
N TRP A 160 9.11 5.23 -4.50
CA TRP A 160 7.86 5.01 -5.23
C TRP A 160 7.04 6.29 -5.44
N VAL A 161 7.03 7.24 -4.50
CA VAL A 161 6.27 8.50 -4.64
C VAL A 161 7.15 9.68 -5.10
N PRO A 162 6.58 10.66 -5.81
CA PRO A 162 7.29 11.90 -6.10
C PRO A 162 7.57 12.70 -4.81
N ASP A 163 8.64 13.49 -4.84
CA ASP A 163 9.17 14.32 -3.74
C ASP A 163 9.76 13.53 -2.56
N ALA A 164 11.08 13.65 -2.39
CA ALA A 164 11.85 12.94 -1.37
C ALA A 164 11.35 13.21 0.05
N LEU A 165 11.26 12.16 0.86
CA LEU A 165 10.77 12.18 2.25
C LEU A 165 11.79 12.72 3.27
N THR A 166 12.77 13.52 2.79
CA THR A 166 13.90 14.09 3.53
C THR A 166 13.56 14.69 4.90
N GLU A 167 12.44 15.44 5.02
CA GLU A 167 12.02 16.03 6.30
C GLU A 167 11.67 14.99 7.38
N ILE A 168 11.26 13.78 6.98
CA ILE A 168 10.89 12.69 7.91
C ILE A 168 12.09 11.79 8.19
N GLU A 169 13.01 11.66 7.24
CA GLU A 169 14.22 10.85 7.32
C GLU A 169 15.03 11.12 8.60
N GLU A 170 15.35 12.40 8.85
CA GLU A 170 16.12 12.80 10.04
C GLU A 170 15.41 12.39 11.34
N ASN A 171 14.08 12.54 11.40
CA ASN A 171 13.29 12.16 12.56
C ASN A 171 13.31 10.65 12.78
N ILE A 172 13.10 9.85 11.72
CA ILE A 172 13.14 8.39 11.80
C ILE A 172 14.50 7.94 12.33
N PHE A 173 15.61 8.38 11.71
CA PHE A 173 16.93 7.91 12.11
C PHE A 173 17.36 8.38 13.50
N SER A 174 16.85 9.52 13.99
CA SER A 174 17.06 9.94 15.37
C SER A 174 16.48 8.95 16.40
N LEU A 175 15.43 8.20 16.07
CA LEU A 175 14.80 7.23 16.97
C LEU A 175 15.73 6.05 17.28
N SER A 176 16.58 5.64 16.33
CA SER A 176 17.55 4.56 16.55
C SER A 176 18.51 4.89 17.70
N ALA A 177 19.07 6.10 17.70
CA ALA A 177 19.98 6.54 18.76
C ALA A 177 19.29 6.51 20.14
N ARG A 178 18.01 6.89 20.19
CA ARG A 178 17.23 6.91 21.43
C ARG A 178 16.88 5.51 21.94
N ILE A 179 16.63 4.55 21.04
CA ILE A 179 16.44 3.14 21.42
C ILE A 179 17.75 2.56 21.98
N GLU A 180 18.89 2.91 21.39
CA GLU A 180 20.20 2.50 21.92
C GLU A 180 20.50 3.12 23.30
N GLU A 181 20.14 4.38 23.53
CA GLU A 181 20.25 5.01 24.88
C GLU A 181 19.44 4.25 25.94
N LEU A 182 18.27 3.70 25.59
CA LEU A 182 17.44 2.90 26.50
C LEU A 182 18.07 1.53 26.83
N LYS A 183 18.90 0.98 25.94
CA LYS A 183 19.64 -0.28 26.19
C LYS A 183 20.79 -0.11 27.17
N GLU A 184 21.42 1.05 27.15
CA GLU A 184 22.61 1.34 27.96
C GLU A 184 22.27 1.86 29.37
N ALA A 185 21.03 2.31 29.60
CA ALA A 185 20.56 2.93 30.85
C ALA A 185 20.13 1.93 31.94
#